data_AF-A0A1Q3HJ49-F1
#
_entry.id   AF-A0A1Q3HJ49-F1
#
_cell.length_a   1.000
_cell.length_b   1.000
_cell.length_c   1.000
_cell.angle_alpha   90.00
_cell.angle_beta   90.00
_cell.angle_gamma   90.00
#
_symmetry.space_group_name_H-M   'P 1'
#
loop_
_entity.id
_entity.type
_entity.pdbx_description
1 polymer ?
#
loop_
_entity_poly.entity_id
_entity_poly.type
_entity_poly.pdbx_seq_one_letter_code
_entity_poly.pdbx_strand_id
1 'polypeptide(L)'
;MNQDPVTLVAALRNVIEDTGRDFSSMPFFVRPMVRGGFAKRTGQSLEDWQRLASALLSEVKPDTGPAPVRERHPRLREQLEQLAENYRTAPERASKGMGALAGTLQRVQENSRRREEAVRALISWLG
;
A
#
# COMPACT_ATOMS: atom_id res chain seq x y z
N MET A 1 7.91 -20.43 0.97
CA MET A 1 7.52 -20.24 2.39
C MET A 1 6.23 -19.43 2.39
N ASN A 2 5.09 -20.03 2.74
CA ASN A 2 3.87 -19.24 2.96
C ASN A 2 4.10 -18.41 4.23
N GLN A 3 4.16 -17.09 4.07
CA GLN A 3 4.15 -16.20 5.23
C GLN A 3 2.80 -16.33 5.95
N ASP A 4 2.81 -16.25 7.27
CA ASP A 4 1.57 -16.33 8.05
C ASP A 4 0.65 -15.12 7.71
N PRO A 5 -0.68 -15.29 7.75
CA PRO A 5 -1.62 -14.26 7.31
C PRO A 5 -1.56 -12.99 8.16
N VAL A 6 -1.21 -13.09 9.44
CA VAL A 6 -1.03 -11.92 10.33
C VAL A 6 0.19 -11.13 9.88
N THR A 7 1.31 -11.79 9.55
CA THR A 7 2.49 -11.11 8.99
C THR A 7 2.18 -10.39 7.68
N LEU A 8 1.38 -11.01 6.79
CA LEU A 8 0.99 -10.38 5.52
C LEU A 8 0.18 -9.10 5.74
N VAL A 9 -0.81 -9.15 6.63
CA VAL A 9 -1.64 -7.99 6.96
C VAL A 9 -0.85 -6.92 7.73
N ALA A 10 0.05 -7.33 8.62
CA ALA A 10 0.96 -6.40 9.30
C ALA A 10 1.89 -5.70 8.30
N ALA A 11 2.39 -6.42 7.30
CA ALA A 11 3.19 -5.83 6.22
C ALA A 11 2.38 -4.80 5.41
N LEU A 12 1.11 -5.10 5.07
CA LEU A 12 0.20 -4.13 4.45
C LEU A 12 0.05 -2.86 5.31
N ARG A 13 -0.23 -3.01 6.62
CA ARG A 13 -0.40 -1.87 7.51
C ARG A 13 0.86 -1.01 7.54
N ASN A 14 2.03 -1.63 7.69
CA ASN A 14 3.30 -0.93 7.74
C ASN A 14 3.58 -0.12 6.46
N VAL A 15 3.29 -0.66 5.27
CA VAL A 15 3.53 0.07 4.01
C VAL A 15 2.56 1.24 3.81
N ILE A 16 1.33 1.12 4.31
CA ILE A 16 0.35 2.21 4.35
C ILE A 16 0.79 3.31 5.34
N GLU A 17 1.26 2.94 6.53
CA GLU A 17 1.82 3.88 7.52
C GLU A 17 3.05 4.61 6.97
N ASP A 18 3.96 3.89 6.31
CA ASP A 18 5.12 4.47 5.63
C ASP A 18 4.70 5.49 4.56
N THR A 19 3.65 5.18 3.79
CA THR A 19 3.08 6.11 2.80
C THR A 19 2.55 7.38 3.48
N GLY A 20 1.92 7.25 4.65
CA GLY A 20 1.48 8.39 5.44
C GLY A 20 2.60 9.24 6.01
N ARG A 21 3.70 8.60 6.44
CA ARG A 21 4.92 9.29 6.87
C ARG A 21 5.54 10.08 5.72
N ASP A 22 5.64 9.48 4.54
CA ASP A 22 6.13 10.16 3.34
C ASP A 22 5.30 11.40 3.03
N PHE A 23 3.96 11.28 2.97
CA PHE A 23 3.08 12.42 2.69
C PHE A 23 3.19 13.51 3.75
N SER A 24 3.35 13.13 5.02
CA SER A 24 3.50 14.08 6.12
C SER A 24 4.84 14.82 6.07
N SER A 25 5.89 14.19 5.55
CA SER A 25 7.20 14.82 5.37
C SER A 25 7.24 15.87 4.25
N MET A 26 6.25 15.86 3.34
CA MET A 26 6.17 16.82 2.24
C MET A 26 5.73 18.22 2.70
N PRO A 27 6.10 19.28 1.95
CA PRO A 27 5.62 20.63 2.22
C PRO A 27 4.10 20.70 2.29
N PHE A 28 3.54 21.50 3.21
CA PHE A 28 2.11 21.50 3.51
C PHE A 28 1.22 21.74 2.27
N PHE A 29 1.67 22.57 1.33
CA PHE A 29 0.95 22.88 0.09
C PHE A 29 0.99 21.73 -0.94
N VAL A 30 1.96 20.80 -0.83
CA VAL A 30 2.04 19.59 -1.66
C VAL A 30 1.14 18.47 -1.12
N ARG A 31 0.91 18.43 0.19
CA ARG A 31 0.16 17.35 0.86
C ARG A 31 -1.23 17.10 0.24
N PRO A 32 -2.08 18.12 -0.03
CA PRO A 32 -3.39 17.90 -0.64
C PRO A 32 -3.29 17.23 -2.02
N MET A 33 -2.29 17.62 -2.83
CA MET A 33 -2.09 17.07 -4.17
C MET A 33 -1.70 15.60 -4.13
N VAL A 34 -0.76 15.22 -3.26
CA VAL A 34 -0.34 13.81 -3.15
C VAL A 34 -1.42 12.92 -2.54
N ARG A 35 -2.16 13.41 -1.53
CA ARG A 35 -3.28 12.68 -0.94
C ARG A 35 -4.42 12.50 -1.94
N GLY A 36 -4.81 13.55 -2.65
CA GLY A 36 -5.84 13.49 -3.69
C GLY A 36 -5.42 12.59 -4.85
N GLY A 37 -4.17 12.68 -5.29
CA GLY A 37 -3.61 11.80 -6.32
C GLY A 37 -3.55 10.33 -5.89
N PHE A 38 -3.24 10.06 -4.62
CA PHE A 38 -3.28 8.71 -4.05
C PHE A 38 -4.71 8.16 -4.02
N ALA A 39 -5.67 8.95 -3.54
CA ALA A 39 -7.07 8.53 -3.47
C ALA A 39 -7.65 8.22 -4.86
N LYS A 40 -7.37 9.09 -5.85
CA LYS A 40 -7.81 8.88 -7.23
C LYS A 40 -7.27 7.58 -7.85
N ARG A 41 -6.04 7.17 -7.50
CA ARG A 41 -5.38 5.99 -8.10
C ARG A 41 -5.69 4.69 -7.36
N THR A 42 -5.96 4.77 -6.06
CA THR A 42 -6.15 3.59 -5.20
C THR A 42 -7.61 3.39 -4.78
N GLY A 43 -8.52 4.21 -5.28
CA GLY A 43 -9.96 4.12 -5.06
C GLY A 43 -10.47 4.66 -3.72
N GLN A 44 -9.58 4.97 -2.76
CA GLN A 44 -9.97 5.47 -1.44
C GLN A 44 -8.87 6.30 -0.78
N SER A 45 -9.22 7.09 0.25
CA SER A 45 -8.25 7.95 0.93
C SER A 45 -7.17 7.14 1.67
N LEU A 46 -6.06 7.80 2.02
CA LEU A 46 -5.04 7.15 2.84
C LEU A 46 -5.59 6.75 4.22
N GLU A 47 -6.47 7.59 4.78
CA GLU A 47 -7.18 7.33 6.04
C GLU A 47 -8.08 6.09 5.94
N ASP A 48 -8.78 5.92 4.81
CA ASP A 48 -9.58 4.71 4.56
C ASP A 48 -8.70 3.47 4.47
N TRP A 49 -7.56 3.56 3.79
CA TRP A 49 -6.57 2.49 3.74
C TRP A 49 -6.02 2.13 5.12
N GLN A 50 -5.71 3.12 5.95
CA GLN A 50 -5.25 2.90 7.33
C GLN A 50 -6.31 2.20 8.19
N ARG A 51 -7.57 2.61 8.05
CA ARG A 51 -8.70 1.96 8.73
C ARG A 51 -8.89 0.52 8.26
N LEU A 52 -8.87 0.29 6.95
CA LEU A 52 -8.97 -1.04 6.36
C LEU A 52 -7.84 -1.96 6.85
N ALA A 53 -6.60 -1.52 6.79
CA ALA A 53 -5.46 -2.30 7.26
C ALA A 53 -5.54 -2.63 8.76
N SER A 54 -6.04 -1.69 9.58
CA SER A 54 -6.24 -1.91 11.02
C SER A 54 -7.37 -2.90 11.32
N ALA A 55 -8.47 -2.82 10.55
CA ALA A 55 -9.57 -3.78 10.64
C ALA A 55 -9.10 -5.19 10.27
N LEU A 56 -8.42 -5.33 9.13
CA LEU A 56 -7.85 -6.61 8.69
C LEU A 56 -6.93 -7.20 9.76
N LEU A 57 -6.06 -6.39 10.39
CA LEU A 57 -5.15 -6.89 11.41
C LEU A 57 -5.87 -7.37 12.67
N SER A 58 -7.03 -6.80 12.98
CA SER A 58 -7.85 -7.20 14.12
C SER A 58 -8.69 -8.44 13.81
N GLU A 59 -9.05 -8.65 12.55
CA GLU A 59 -9.88 -9.76 12.07
C GLU A 59 -9.07 -11.02 11.76
N VAL A 60 -7.85 -10.86 11.24
CA VAL A 60 -6.99 -11.96 10.77
C VAL A 60 -6.15 -12.50 11.94
N LYS A 61 -6.29 -13.81 12.15
CA LYS A 61 -5.53 -14.61 13.12
C LYS A 61 -4.65 -15.64 12.39
N PRO A 62 -3.67 -16.28 13.06
CA PRO A 62 -2.77 -17.25 12.41
C PRO A 62 -3.48 -18.42 11.70
N ASP A 63 -4.66 -18.81 12.19
CA ASP A 63 -5.51 -19.88 11.68
C ASP A 63 -6.58 -19.38 10.68
N THR A 64 -6.64 -18.08 10.40
CA THR A 64 -7.60 -17.51 9.46
C THR A 64 -7.23 -17.91 8.03
N GLY A 65 -8.16 -18.60 7.36
CA GLY A 65 -8.05 -18.86 5.92
C GLY A 65 -8.46 -17.64 5.06
N PRO A 66 -8.17 -17.65 3.75
CA PRO A 66 -8.49 -16.52 2.87
C PRO A 66 -9.99 -16.37 2.59
N ALA A 67 -10.79 -17.44 2.63
CA ALA A 67 -12.21 -17.40 2.29
C ALA A 67 -13.04 -16.47 3.21
N PRO A 68 -12.97 -16.56 4.55
CA PRO A 68 -13.67 -15.63 5.45
C PRO A 68 -13.30 -14.16 5.23
N VAL A 69 -12.03 -13.88 4.89
CA VAL A 69 -11.58 -12.50 4.61
C VAL A 69 -12.17 -12.00 3.31
N ARG A 70 -12.20 -12.83 2.26
CA ARG A 70 -12.84 -12.49 0.98
C ARG A 70 -14.35 -12.25 1.13
N GLU A 71 -15.04 -13.06 1.93
CA GLU A 71 -16.47 -12.90 2.18
C GLU A 71 -16.80 -11.57 2.87
N ARG A 72 -15.99 -11.19 3.87
CA ARG A 72 -16.17 -9.91 4.59
C ARG A 72 -15.77 -8.71 3.77
N HIS A 73 -14.73 -8.85 2.94
CA HIS A 73 -14.17 -7.77 2.13
C HIS A 73 -14.16 -8.17 0.65
N PRO A 74 -15.33 -8.21 -0.02
CA PRO A 74 -15.46 -8.76 -1.38
C PRO A 74 -14.68 -7.99 -2.45
N ARG A 75 -14.35 -6.71 -2.18
CA ARG A 75 -13.56 -5.85 -3.08
C ARG A 75 -12.09 -5.76 -2.70
N LEU A 76 -11.66 -6.44 -1.63
CA LEU A 76 -10.31 -6.29 -1.08
C LEU A 76 -9.23 -6.57 -2.13
N ARG A 77 -9.41 -7.64 -2.91
CA ARG A 77 -8.44 -8.01 -3.94
C ARG A 77 -8.26 -6.89 -4.96
N GLU A 78 -9.37 -6.39 -5.52
CA GLU A 78 -9.35 -5.31 -6.51
C GLU A 78 -8.70 -4.04 -5.93
N GLN A 79 -9.05 -3.68 -4.70
CA GLN A 79 -8.46 -2.53 -4.00
C GLN A 79 -6.94 -2.71 -3.83
N LEU A 80 -6.49 -3.91 -3.44
CA LEU A 80 -5.06 -4.22 -3.30
C LEU A 80 -4.35 -4.20 -4.65
N GLU A 81 -4.99 -4.64 -5.74
CA GLU A 81 -4.42 -4.56 -7.09
C GLU A 81 -4.18 -3.10 -7.51
N GLN A 82 -5.14 -2.21 -7.25
CA GLN A 82 -4.98 -0.76 -7.49
C GLN A 82 -3.85 -0.16 -6.62
N LEU A 83 -3.74 -0.59 -5.36
CA LEU A 83 -2.67 -0.16 -4.47
C LEU A 83 -1.28 -0.63 -4.94
N ALA A 84 -1.16 -1.90 -5.33
CA ALA A 84 0.07 -2.47 -5.89
C ALA A 84 0.49 -1.74 -7.16
N GLU A 85 -0.47 -1.47 -8.04
CA GLU A 85 -0.24 -0.73 -9.28
C GLU A 85 0.22 0.70 -9.01
N ASN A 86 -0.38 1.38 -8.03
CA ASN A 86 0.07 2.70 -7.60
C ASN A 86 1.52 2.68 -7.13
N TYR A 87 1.95 1.68 -6.36
CA TYR A 87 3.35 1.55 -5.94
C TYR A 87 4.27 1.23 -7.12
N ARG A 88 3.92 0.27 -7.98
CA ARG A 88 4.69 -0.12 -9.16
C ARG A 88 5.04 1.07 -10.06
N THR A 89 4.07 1.96 -10.26
CA THR A 89 4.18 3.12 -11.17
C THR A 89 4.69 4.39 -10.49
N ALA A 90 4.92 4.38 -9.17
CA ALA A 90 5.41 5.54 -8.42
C ALA A 90 6.81 6.01 -8.85
N PRO A 91 7.80 5.12 -9.09
CA PRO A 91 9.14 5.53 -9.52
C PRO A 91 9.16 6.25 -10.87
N GLU A 92 8.34 5.81 -11.83
CA GLU A 92 8.21 6.46 -13.14
C GLU A 92 7.61 7.86 -13.01
N ARG A 93 6.64 8.05 -12.12
CA ARG A 93 6.10 9.40 -11.84
C ARG A 93 7.13 10.28 -11.15
N ALA A 94 7.87 9.72 -10.21
CA ALA A 94 8.93 10.42 -9.50
C ALA A 94 10.03 10.90 -10.46
N SER A 95 10.43 10.08 -11.44
CA SER A 95 11.46 10.47 -12.42
C SER A 95 11.00 11.59 -13.37
N LYS A 96 9.70 11.64 -13.71
CA LYS A 96 9.14 12.71 -14.55
C LYS A 96 8.96 14.04 -13.80
N GLY A 97 8.79 14.02 -12.48
CA GLY A 97 8.49 15.21 -11.67
C GLY A 97 9.66 15.77 -10.85
N MET A 98 10.65 14.93 -10.51
CA MET A 98 11.82 15.34 -9.73
C MET A 98 13.05 15.25 -10.64
N GLY A 99 13.57 16.42 -11.05
CA GLY A 99 14.87 16.51 -11.71
C GLY A 99 15.91 15.70 -10.94
N ALA A 100 16.58 14.79 -11.64
CA ALA A 100 17.26 13.61 -11.10
C ALA A 100 18.31 13.91 -10.01
N LEU A 101 17.89 13.97 -8.74
CA LEU A 101 18.78 13.64 -7.62
C LEU A 101 18.86 12.11 -7.55
N ALA A 102 19.92 11.53 -8.13
CA ALA A 102 20.07 10.08 -8.30
C ALA A 102 19.81 9.27 -7.01
N GLY A 103 20.29 9.75 -5.86
CA GLY A 103 20.06 9.11 -4.56
C GLY A 103 18.62 9.16 -4.02
N THR A 104 17.80 10.08 -4.52
CA THR A 104 16.37 10.16 -4.20
C THR A 104 15.57 9.18 -5.04
N LEU A 105 15.90 9.05 -6.33
CA LEU A 105 15.19 8.13 -7.23
C LEU A 105 15.43 6.66 -6.85
N GLN A 106 16.66 6.30 -6.46
CA GLN A 106 16.97 4.94 -5.98
C GLN A 106 16.14 4.56 -4.74
N ARG A 107 16.04 5.47 -3.76
CA ARG A 107 15.20 5.26 -2.57
C ARG A 107 13.73 5.12 -2.91
N VAL A 108 13.23 5.91 -3.86
CA VAL A 108 11.84 5.78 -4.34
C VAL A 108 11.61 4.43 -5.01
N GLN A 109 12.54 3.95 -5.83
CA GLN A 109 12.46 2.63 -6.47
C GLN A 109 12.42 1.50 -5.44
N GLU A 110 13.36 1.50 -4.49
CA GLU A 110 13.45 0.46 -3.46
C GLU A 110 12.21 0.45 -2.55
N ASN A 111 11.77 1.63 -2.09
CA ASN A 111 10.56 1.74 -1.30
C ASN A 111 9.33 1.29 -2.07
N SER A 112 9.20 1.68 -3.34
CA SER A 112 8.06 1.31 -4.17
C SER A 112 8.02 -0.19 -4.41
N ARG A 113 9.16 -0.82 -4.66
CA ARG A 113 9.28 -2.27 -4.82
C ARG A 113 8.90 -3.01 -3.53
N ARG A 114 9.45 -2.63 -2.38
CA ARG A 114 9.12 -3.26 -1.08
C ARG A 114 7.62 -3.16 -0.78
N ARG A 115 7.01 -2.01 -1.08
CA ARG A 115 5.58 -1.78 -0.86
C ARG A 115 4.72 -2.63 -1.79
N GLU A 116 5.09 -2.69 -3.07
CA GLU A 116 4.44 -3.55 -4.05
C GLU A 116 4.52 -5.03 -3.64
N GLU A 117 5.70 -5.51 -3.25
CA GLU A 117 5.92 -6.90 -2.81
C GLU A 117 5.03 -7.28 -1.62
N ALA A 118 4.93 -6.41 -0.61
CA ALA A 118 4.06 -6.62 0.55
C ALA A 118 2.58 -6.75 0.15
N VAL A 119 2.10 -5.87 -0.74
CA VAL A 119 0.71 -5.90 -1.22
C VAL A 119 0.46 -7.15 -2.08
N ARG A 120 1.39 -7.50 -2.97
CA ARG A 120 1.28 -8.70 -3.83
C ARG A 120 1.32 -10.00 -3.03
N ALA A 121 2.09 -10.07 -1.95
CA ALA A 121 2.10 -11.23 -1.06
C ALA A 121 0.71 -11.46 -0.44
N LEU A 122 0.03 -10.40 -0.01
CA LEU A 122 -1.35 -10.50 0.50
C LEU A 122 -2.35 -10.88 -0.60
N ILE A 123 -2.24 -10.31 -1.80
CA ILE A 123 -3.06 -10.71 -2.97
C ILE A 123 -2.89 -12.21 -3.25
N SER A 124 -1.65 -12.70 -3.26
CA SER A 124 -1.35 -14.11 -3.52
C SER A 124 -1.95 -15.03 -2.47
N TRP A 125 -1.96 -14.62 -1.21
CA TRP A 125 -2.57 -15.40 -0.13
C TRP A 125 -4.10 -15.43 -0.20
N LEU A 126 -4.73 -14.32 -0.62
CA LEU A 126 -6.19 -14.24 -0.78
C LEU A 126 -6.73 -15.19 -1.86
N GLY A 127 -5.89 -15.60 -2.81
CA GLY A 127 -6.26 -16.52 -3.89
C GLY A 127 -6.98 -15.80 -5.02
#